data_AF-A0A833ARR5-F1
#
_entry.id   AF-A0A833ARR5-F1
#
_cell.length_a   1.000
_cell.length_b   1.000
_cell.length_c   1.000
_cell.angle_alpha   90.00
_cell.angle_beta   90.00
_cell.angle_gamma   90.00
#
_symmetry.space_group_name_H-M   'P 1'
#
loop_
_entity.id
_entity.type
_entity.pdbx_description
1 polymer ?
#
loop_
_entity_poly.entity_id
_entity_poly.type
_entity_poly.pdbx_seq_one_letter_code
_entity_poly.pdbx_strand_id
1 'polypeptide(L)'
;MKNIDDKTREAFQELLTKAFDGELSVEEQKQFNHFVEQFPECAKEWQEMQSLRRVTSTMKFKEPAKEVWDMYWLNTYNRLERGIAWILFSVGAILVGAFVLYNFITQFLQDSHVPAMLRWGIAFLAIGGAALFVSVLREKLFTSKNDPYKEIER
;
A
#
# COMPACT_ATOMS: atom_id res chain seq x y z
N MET A 1 10.05 -31.38 50.28
CA MET A 1 9.51 -30.47 49.26
C MET A 1 8.67 -31.31 48.31
N LYS A 2 7.38 -30.99 48.11
CA LYS A 2 6.51 -31.74 47.19
C LYS A 2 6.84 -31.31 45.76
N ASN A 3 7.30 -32.25 44.94
CA ASN A 3 7.31 -32.05 43.49
C ASN A 3 5.87 -32.01 42.98
N ILE A 4 5.61 -31.13 42.02
CA ILE A 4 4.34 -31.08 41.31
C ILE A 4 4.28 -32.28 40.35
N ASP A 5 3.12 -32.94 40.24
CA ASP A 5 2.91 -33.98 39.23
C ASP A 5 2.54 -33.34 37.87
N ASP A 6 2.71 -34.07 36.77
CA ASP A 6 2.45 -33.56 35.41
C ASP A 6 1.01 -33.09 35.19
N LYS A 7 0.01 -33.81 35.72
CA LYS A 7 -1.41 -33.44 35.60
C LYS A 7 -1.73 -32.18 36.41
N THR A 8 -1.12 -32.04 37.59
CA THR A 8 -1.24 -30.83 38.41
C THR A 8 -0.57 -29.63 37.74
N ARG A 9 0.52 -29.86 37.01
CA ARG A 9 1.22 -28.83 36.23
C ARG A 9 0.39 -28.32 35.05
N GLU A 10 -0.23 -29.22 34.30
CA GLU A 10 -1.13 -28.85 33.19
C GLU A 10 -2.30 -27.99 33.68
N ALA A 11 -2.93 -28.39 34.81
CA ALA A 11 -4.02 -27.61 35.41
C ALA A 11 -3.54 -26.21 35.86
N PHE A 12 -2.34 -26.11 36.41
CA PHE A 12 -1.76 -24.81 36.77
C PHE A 12 -1.49 -23.93 35.54
N GLN A 13 -0.99 -24.50 34.43
CA GLN A 13 -0.72 -23.74 33.20
C GLN A 13 -2.00 -23.16 32.58
N GLU A 14 -3.09 -23.91 32.61
CA GLU A 14 -4.40 -23.41 32.15
C GLU A 14 -4.85 -22.21 32.99
N LEU A 15 -4.80 -22.36 34.32
CA LEU A 15 -5.15 -21.28 35.26
C LEU A 15 -4.19 -20.09 35.14
N LEU A 16 -2.90 -20.32 34.89
CA LEU A 16 -1.88 -19.29 34.72
C LEU A 16 -2.17 -18.41 33.51
N THR A 17 -2.59 -19.00 32.40
CA THR A 17 -2.98 -18.28 31.18
C THR A 17 -4.23 -17.44 31.43
N LYS A 18 -5.27 -18.05 32.02
CA LYS A 18 -6.50 -17.33 32.42
C LYS A 18 -6.21 -16.19 33.40
N ALA A 19 -5.28 -16.39 34.34
CA ALA A 19 -4.86 -15.38 35.32
C ALA A 19 -4.14 -14.21 34.65
N PHE A 20 -3.34 -14.48 33.60
CA PHE A 20 -2.62 -13.46 32.86
C PHE A 20 -3.57 -12.48 32.16
N ASP A 21 -4.62 -13.03 31.54
CA ASP A 21 -5.64 -12.29 30.80
C ASP A 21 -6.74 -11.71 31.71
N GLY A 22 -6.83 -12.17 32.96
CA GLY A 22 -7.81 -11.69 33.94
C GLY A 22 -9.17 -12.36 33.83
N GLU A 23 -9.22 -13.57 33.27
CA GLU A 23 -10.44 -14.33 32.95
C GLU A 23 -10.78 -15.41 34.00
N LEU A 24 -10.13 -15.41 35.16
CA LEU A 24 -10.41 -16.37 36.23
C LEU A 24 -11.79 -16.14 36.86
N SER A 25 -12.57 -17.21 37.00
CA SER A 25 -13.75 -17.23 37.89
C SER A 25 -13.36 -17.22 39.37
N VAL A 26 -14.34 -17.01 40.26
CA VAL A 26 -14.11 -16.95 41.72
C VAL A 26 -13.59 -18.29 42.26
N GLU A 27 -14.08 -19.40 41.71
CA GLU A 27 -13.65 -20.75 42.04
C GLU A 27 -12.22 -21.01 41.55
N GLU A 28 -11.91 -20.66 40.30
CA GLU A 28 -10.59 -20.82 39.70
C GLU A 28 -9.54 -19.93 40.38
N GLN A 29 -9.90 -18.72 40.82
CA GLN A 29 -9.00 -17.84 41.57
C GLN A 29 -8.56 -18.47 42.90
N LYS A 30 -9.47 -19.17 43.60
CA LYS A 30 -9.12 -19.88 44.83
C LYS A 30 -8.19 -21.05 44.56
N GLN A 31 -8.42 -21.80 43.47
CA GLN A 31 -7.54 -22.88 43.05
C GLN A 31 -6.15 -22.37 42.65
N PHE A 32 -6.08 -21.26 41.90
CA PHE A 32 -4.84 -20.63 41.51
C PHE A 32 -4.03 -20.15 42.73
N ASN A 33 -4.67 -19.48 43.68
CA ASN A 33 -4.01 -19.05 44.93
C ASN A 33 -3.48 -20.25 45.72
N HIS A 34 -4.25 -21.34 45.79
CA HIS A 34 -3.82 -22.57 46.42
C HIS A 34 -2.55 -23.15 45.76
N PHE A 35 -2.46 -23.15 44.43
CA PHE A 35 -1.25 -23.61 43.72
C PHE A 35 -0.03 -22.74 43.99
N VAL A 36 -0.21 -21.42 43.97
CA VAL A 36 0.87 -20.45 44.24
C VAL A 36 1.37 -20.55 45.69
N GLU A 37 0.49 -20.80 46.66
CA GLU A 37 0.86 -20.97 48.07
C GLU A 37 1.48 -22.34 48.36
N GLN A 38 0.99 -23.40 47.72
CA GLN A 38 1.43 -24.77 47.99
C GLN A 38 2.72 -25.15 47.26
N PHE A 39 2.97 -24.57 46.08
CA PHE A 39 4.12 -24.90 45.23
C PHE A 39 4.96 -23.66 44.92
N PRO A 40 6.20 -23.57 45.42
CA PRO A 40 7.06 -22.40 45.20
C PRO A 40 7.47 -22.22 43.73
N GLU A 41 7.45 -23.28 42.91
CA GLU A 41 7.72 -23.20 41.47
C GLU A 41 6.62 -22.40 40.74
N CYS A 42 5.35 -22.66 41.07
CA CYS A 42 4.19 -21.93 40.53
C CYS A 42 4.25 -20.44 40.88
N ALA A 43 4.65 -20.11 42.11
CA ALA A 43 4.83 -18.72 42.53
C ALA A 43 5.92 -18.01 41.72
N LYS A 44 7.03 -18.69 41.44
CA LYS A 44 8.13 -18.16 40.65
C LYS A 44 7.71 -17.90 39.20
N GLU A 45 7.03 -18.86 38.57
CA GLU A 45 6.53 -18.75 37.19
C GLU A 45 5.54 -17.57 37.03
N TRP A 46 4.63 -17.41 38.00
CA TRP A 46 3.71 -16.26 38.03
C TRP A 46 4.44 -14.91 38.13
N GLN A 47 5.50 -14.83 38.95
CA GLN A 47 6.31 -13.62 39.07
C GLN A 47 7.07 -13.30 37.78
N GLU A 48 7.65 -14.30 37.12
CA GLU A 48 8.34 -14.14 35.83
C GLU A 48 7.38 -13.58 34.78
N MET A 49 6.17 -14.13 34.68
CA MET A 49 5.18 -13.68 33.71
C MET A 49 4.67 -12.25 33.98
N GLN A 50 4.46 -11.89 35.25
CA GLN A 50 4.16 -10.49 35.62
C GLN A 50 5.30 -9.53 35.29
N SER A 51 6.56 -9.96 35.43
CA SER A 51 7.71 -9.14 35.09
C SER A 51 7.75 -8.81 33.60
N LEU A 52 7.45 -9.80 32.74
CA LEU A 52 7.37 -9.62 31.29
C LEU A 52 6.27 -8.63 30.91
N ARG A 53 5.07 -8.74 31.51
CA ARG A 53 3.98 -7.78 31.31
C ARG A 53 4.38 -6.35 31.67
N ARG A 54 5.17 -6.17 32.73
CA ARG A 54 5.66 -4.85 33.16
C ARG A 54 6.65 -4.26 32.15
N VAL A 55 7.56 -5.08 31.61
CA VAL A 55 8.52 -4.64 30.60
C VAL A 55 7.83 -4.31 29.28
N THR A 56 6.87 -5.13 28.83
CA THR A 56 6.15 -4.87 27.58
C THR A 56 5.17 -3.69 27.70
N SER A 57 4.52 -3.50 28.84
CA SER A 57 3.63 -2.35 29.06
C SER A 57 4.35 -1.00 29.18
N THR A 58 5.65 -1.00 29.49
CA THR A 58 6.48 0.21 29.49
C THR A 58 7.02 0.57 28.10
N MET A 59 6.91 -0.33 27.13
CA MET A 59 7.21 -0.02 25.73
C MET A 59 6.08 0.85 25.15
N LYS A 60 6.29 2.17 25.14
CA LYS A 60 5.43 3.07 24.37
C LYS A 60 5.68 2.86 22.89
N PHE A 61 4.64 2.50 22.16
CA PHE A 61 4.63 2.57 20.70
C PHE A 61 4.92 4.01 20.30
N LYS A 62 6.03 4.22 19.57
CA LYS A 62 6.38 5.54 19.05
C LYS A 62 5.49 5.78 17.84
N GLU A 63 4.42 6.56 18.02
CA GLU A 63 3.59 6.97 16.89
C GLU A 63 4.47 7.67 15.84
N PRO A 64 4.41 7.25 14.57
CA PRO A 64 5.13 7.93 13.51
C PRO A 64 4.65 9.37 13.41
N ALA A 65 5.59 10.31 13.28
CA ALA A 65 5.29 11.73 13.24
C ALA A 65 4.35 12.07 12.06
N LYS A 66 3.48 13.07 12.25
CA LYS A 66 2.48 13.47 11.24
C LYS A 66 3.11 13.81 9.89
N GLU A 67 4.34 14.30 9.86
CA GLU A 67 5.03 14.61 8.59
C GLU A 67 5.23 13.37 7.70
N VAL A 68 5.36 12.17 8.29
CA VAL A 68 5.51 10.91 7.54
C VAL A 68 4.20 10.53 6.86
N TRP A 69 3.06 10.81 7.51
CA TRP A 69 1.74 10.56 6.95
C TRP A 69 1.42 11.48 5.78
N ASP A 70 1.74 12.77 5.89
CA ASP A 70 1.49 13.73 4.83
C ASP A 70 2.32 13.43 3.57
N MET A 71 3.59 13.06 3.73
CA MET A 71 4.44 12.64 2.61
C MET A 71 3.92 11.38 1.91
N TYR A 72 3.38 10.42 2.67
CA TYR A 72 2.84 9.18 2.10
C TYR A 72 1.60 9.45 1.24
N TRP A 73 0.68 10.30 1.72
CA TRP A 73 -0.53 10.66 0.99
C TRP A 73 -0.24 11.44 -0.29
N LEU A 74 0.63 12.45 -0.23
CA LEU A 74 0.99 13.30 -1.37
C LEU A 74 1.68 12.52 -2.49
N ASN A 75 2.55 11.56 -2.17
CA ASN A 75 3.28 10.82 -3.19
C ASN A 75 2.44 9.71 -3.83
N THR A 76 1.58 9.06 -3.04
CA THR A 76 0.79 7.92 -3.51
C THR A 76 -0.40 8.36 -4.35
N TYR A 77 -1.14 9.39 -3.91
CA TYR A 77 -2.33 9.88 -4.63
C TYR A 77 -1.96 10.44 -6.01
N ASN A 78 -0.91 11.26 -6.04
CA ASN A 78 -0.40 11.86 -7.26
C ASN A 78 0.16 10.82 -8.26
N ARG A 79 0.61 9.64 -7.82
CA ARG A 79 1.12 8.60 -8.71
C ARG A 79 -0.01 7.76 -9.29
N LEU A 80 -1.04 7.46 -8.50
CA LEU A 80 -2.20 6.69 -8.92
C LEU A 80 -3.08 7.47 -9.91
N GLU A 81 -3.39 8.73 -9.61
CA GLU A 81 -4.19 9.58 -10.50
C GLU A 81 -3.53 9.68 -11.89
N ARG A 82 -2.21 9.91 -11.91
CA ARG A 82 -1.47 10.00 -13.17
C ARG A 82 -1.42 8.66 -13.90
N GLY A 83 -1.22 7.54 -13.21
CA GLY A 83 -1.26 6.21 -13.82
C GLY A 83 -2.59 5.92 -14.51
N ILE A 84 -3.70 6.15 -13.80
CA ILE A 84 -5.05 5.93 -14.31
C ILE A 84 -5.37 6.88 -15.48
N ALA A 85 -5.01 8.16 -15.36
CA ALA A 85 -5.20 9.14 -16.42
C ALA A 85 -4.47 8.73 -17.72
N TRP A 86 -3.25 8.19 -17.62
CA TRP A 86 -2.51 7.71 -18.79
C TRP A 86 -3.12 6.48 -19.43
N ILE A 87 -3.62 5.54 -18.62
CA ILE A 87 -4.31 4.35 -19.15
C ILE A 87 -5.55 4.80 -19.92
N LEU A 88 -6.38 5.65 -19.32
CA LEU A 88 -7.60 6.14 -19.94
C LEU A 88 -7.32 6.96 -21.20
N PHE A 89 -6.31 7.85 -21.15
CA PHE A 89 -5.87 8.62 -22.31
C PHE A 89 -5.37 7.73 -23.44
N SER A 90 -4.58 6.69 -23.13
CA SER A 90 -4.04 5.78 -24.15
C SER A 90 -5.13 4.98 -24.83
N VAL A 91 -6.09 4.46 -24.06
CA VAL A 91 -7.25 3.73 -24.61
C VAL A 91 -8.08 4.65 -25.50
N GLY A 92 -8.39 5.87 -25.03
CA GLY A 92 -9.12 6.86 -25.82
C GLY A 92 -8.39 7.23 -27.11
N ALA A 93 -7.08 7.47 -27.02
CA ALA A 93 -6.24 7.81 -28.18
C ALA A 93 -6.20 6.68 -29.21
N ILE A 94 -6.14 5.41 -28.78
CA ILE A 94 -6.18 4.25 -29.69
C ILE A 94 -7.52 4.18 -30.41
N LEU A 95 -8.65 4.31 -29.68
CA LEU A 95 -9.98 4.23 -30.28
C LEU A 95 -10.22 5.37 -31.29
N VAL A 96 -9.91 6.60 -30.91
CA VAL A 96 -10.04 7.77 -31.79
C VAL A 96 -9.08 7.64 -32.97
N GLY A 97 -7.84 7.25 -32.73
CA GLY A 97 -6.84 7.06 -33.79
C GLY A 97 -7.27 6.00 -34.81
N ALA A 98 -7.82 4.87 -34.35
CA ALA A 98 -8.34 3.82 -35.21
C ALA A 98 -9.53 4.31 -36.05
N PHE A 99 -10.46 5.06 -35.44
CA PHE A 99 -11.60 5.63 -36.15
C PHE A 99 -11.17 6.66 -37.20
N VAL A 100 -10.29 7.58 -36.85
CA VAL A 100 -9.75 8.59 -37.78
C VAL A 100 -9.02 7.90 -38.94
N LEU A 101 -8.19 6.90 -38.65
CA LEU A 101 -7.46 6.15 -39.67
C LEU A 101 -8.41 5.41 -40.61
N TYR A 102 -9.44 4.76 -40.08
CA TYR A 102 -10.46 4.07 -40.87
C TYR A 102 -11.19 5.03 -41.81
N ASN A 103 -11.64 6.18 -41.32
CA ASN A 103 -12.32 7.19 -42.14
C ASN A 103 -11.35 7.79 -43.17
N PHE A 104 -10.09 8.04 -42.80
CA PHE A 104 -9.08 8.56 -43.72
C PHE A 104 -8.82 7.58 -44.87
N ILE A 105 -8.74 6.28 -44.60
CA ILE A 105 -8.54 5.27 -45.64
C ILE A 105 -9.77 5.15 -46.54
N THR A 106 -10.96 5.03 -45.95
CA THR A 106 -12.21 4.76 -46.70
C THR A 106 -12.73 5.97 -47.46
N GLN A 107 -12.59 7.17 -46.92
CA GLN A 107 -13.11 8.39 -47.54
C GLN A 107 -12.04 9.14 -48.33
N PHE A 108 -10.79 9.15 -47.88
CA PHE A 108 -9.76 10.01 -48.48
C PHE A 108 -8.81 9.26 -49.41
N LEU A 109 -8.47 8.00 -49.12
CA LEU A 109 -7.58 7.17 -49.97
C LEU A 109 -8.32 6.43 -51.08
N GLN A 110 -9.62 6.14 -50.94
CA GLN A 110 -10.42 5.47 -51.97
C GLN A 110 -11.12 6.43 -52.96
N ASP A 111 -11.19 7.73 -52.67
CA ASP A 111 -11.93 8.69 -53.50
C ASP A 111 -11.14 9.19 -54.73
N SER A 112 -11.46 8.70 -55.93
CA SER A 112 -10.67 8.96 -57.15
C SER A 112 -10.55 10.44 -57.59
N HIS A 113 -11.23 11.37 -56.93
CA HIS A 113 -11.22 12.80 -57.31
C HIS A 113 -9.98 13.59 -56.85
N VAL A 114 -9.16 13.06 -55.94
CA VAL A 114 -7.98 13.78 -55.40
C VAL A 114 -6.68 13.30 -56.07
N PRO A 115 -5.84 14.20 -56.61
CA PRO A 115 -4.54 13.84 -57.16
C PRO A 115 -3.66 13.08 -56.15
N ALA A 116 -3.00 12.00 -56.58
CA ALA A 116 -2.23 11.11 -55.71
C ALA A 116 -1.12 11.85 -54.92
N MET A 117 -0.48 12.85 -55.51
CA MET A 117 0.57 13.64 -54.84
C MET A 117 0.05 14.43 -53.63
N LEU A 118 -1.14 15.03 -53.75
CA LEU A 118 -1.76 15.79 -52.66
C LEU A 118 -2.23 14.86 -51.53
N ARG A 119 -2.74 13.68 -51.89
CA ARG A 119 -3.17 12.64 -50.95
C ARG A 119 -2.02 12.16 -50.06
N TRP A 120 -0.86 11.86 -50.64
CA TRP A 120 0.33 11.49 -49.87
C TRP A 120 0.89 12.66 -49.06
N GLY A 121 0.88 13.88 -49.61
CA GLY A 121 1.31 15.09 -48.88
C GLY A 121 0.52 15.33 -47.60
N ILE A 122 -0.82 15.21 -47.66
CA ILE A 122 -1.69 15.36 -46.49
C ILE A 122 -1.45 14.23 -45.49
N ALA A 123 -1.27 13.00 -45.95
CA ALA A 123 -0.97 11.86 -45.07
C ALA A 123 0.35 12.05 -44.30
N PHE A 124 1.42 12.45 -44.99
CA PHE A 124 2.71 12.74 -44.34
C PHE A 124 2.63 13.92 -43.38
N LEU A 125 1.89 14.97 -43.73
CA LEU A 125 1.69 16.12 -42.84
C LEU A 125 0.92 15.74 -41.58
N ALA A 126 -0.13 14.94 -41.71
CA ALA A 126 -0.91 14.44 -40.57
C ALA A 126 -0.08 13.54 -39.65
N ILE A 127 0.66 12.58 -40.22
CA ILE A 127 1.53 11.67 -39.46
C ILE A 127 2.67 12.43 -38.79
N GLY A 128 3.34 13.32 -39.53
CA GLY A 128 4.42 14.15 -39.00
C GLY A 128 3.94 15.10 -37.90
N GLY A 129 2.77 15.71 -38.08
CA GLY A 129 2.13 16.55 -37.07
C GLY A 129 1.78 15.78 -35.80
N ALA A 130 1.20 14.58 -35.94
CA ALA A 130 0.90 13.71 -34.80
C ALA A 130 2.18 13.26 -34.07
N ALA A 131 3.23 12.89 -34.81
CA ALA A 131 4.51 12.50 -34.23
C ALA A 131 5.18 13.67 -33.48
N LEU A 132 5.17 14.88 -34.05
CA LEU A 132 5.65 16.08 -33.37
C LEU A 132 4.84 16.40 -32.12
N PHE A 133 3.50 16.31 -32.21
CA PHE A 133 2.62 16.53 -31.07
C PHE A 133 2.93 15.57 -29.93
N VAL A 134 3.07 14.27 -30.22
CA VAL A 134 3.46 13.26 -29.23
C VAL A 134 4.86 13.52 -28.67
N SER A 135 5.82 13.94 -29.51
CA SER A 135 7.18 14.27 -29.08
C SER A 135 7.19 15.43 -28.08
N VAL A 136 6.54 16.55 -28.41
CA VAL A 136 6.46 17.74 -27.54
C VAL A 136 5.67 17.43 -26.27
N LEU A 137 4.57 16.69 -26.38
CA LEU A 137 3.76 16.30 -25.23
C LEU A 137 4.56 15.40 -24.29
N ARG A 138 5.31 14.42 -24.82
CA ARG A 138 6.20 13.57 -24.04
C ARG A 138 7.29 14.38 -23.37
N GLU A 139 7.96 15.26 -24.10
CA GLU A 139 9.05 16.09 -23.60
C GLU A 139 8.59 17.00 -22.46
N LYS A 140 7.50 17.76 -22.66
CA LYS A 140 6.93 18.65 -21.65
C LYS A 140 6.51 17.90 -20.39
N LEU A 141 5.94 16.70 -20.54
CA LEU A 141 5.49 15.88 -19.42
C LEU A 141 6.64 15.16 -18.70
N PHE A 142 7.77 14.90 -19.36
CA PHE A 142 8.95 14.29 -18.75
C PHE A 142 9.80 15.35 -18.03
N THR A 143 10.01 16.52 -18.66
CA THR A 143 10.74 17.64 -18.05
C THR A 143 10.04 18.19 -16.82
N SER A 144 8.70 18.26 -16.80
CA SER A 144 7.92 18.65 -15.61
C SER A 144 8.15 17.74 -14.38
N LYS A 145 8.59 16.48 -14.60
CA LYS A 145 8.84 15.51 -13.52
C LYS A 145 10.25 15.55 -12.97
N ASN A 146 11.23 15.99 -13.76
CA ASN A 146 12.66 15.94 -13.42
C ASN A 146 13.29 17.32 -13.25
N ASP A 147 12.49 18.38 -13.16
CA ASP A 147 13.02 19.73 -12.97
C ASP A 147 13.62 19.88 -11.56
N PRO A 148 14.96 19.94 -11.42
CA PRO A 148 15.63 20.03 -10.12
C PRO A 148 15.47 21.42 -9.48
N TYR A 149 14.93 22.40 -10.20
CA TYR A 149 14.79 23.78 -9.74
C TYR A 149 13.40 24.10 -9.16
N LYS A 150 12.56 23.08 -8.96
CA LYS A 150 11.18 23.26 -8.47
C LYS A 150 11.08 23.73 -7.01
N GLU A 151 12.17 23.64 -6.25
CA GLU A 151 12.24 24.00 -4.82
C GLU A 151 12.90 25.36 -4.55
N ILE A 152 13.28 26.12 -5.58
CA ILE A 152 13.83 27.47 -5.35
C ILE A 152 12.67 28.47 -5.33
N GLU A 153 12.12 28.69 -4.13
CA GLU A 153 11.32 29.89 -3.83
C GLU A 153 12.21 31.15 -3.97
N ARG A 154 11.69 32.19 -4.59
CA ARG A 154 12.38 33.47 -4.84
C ARG A 154 11.91 34.55 -3.90
#